data_AF-A0A5R8YD45-F1
#
_entry.id   AF-A0A5R8YD45-F1
#
_cell.length_a   1.000
_cell.length_b   1.000
_cell.length_c   1.000
_cell.angle_alpha   90.00
_cell.angle_beta   90.00
_cell.angle_gamma   90.00
#
_symmetry.space_group_name_H-M   'P 1'
#
loop_
_entity.id
_entity.type
_entity.pdbx_description
1 polymer ?
#
loop_
_entity_poly.entity_id
_entity_poly.type
_entity_poly.pdbx_seq_one_letter_code
_entity_poly.pdbx_strand_id
1 'polypeptide(L)'
;MSTTDQTCYPDVQRLKPVRLPTVRLGLLILLLGLLGADMGNSLYRAKPLFSSFFTLVTRSYANSIGLIETRKGHLSNHPELVQTVTDGLKPFDILLIAAPFKATAMTTPGHYTHVAIWLGDGTDWHQRQWDENPRYKKLLNAVRDGRSVVQSDRFGVRMGSLDELLNADEIIIFRSDNLQKTDFYFDRIVENMGKAYDYNLDGLNQQQLICTELVSSIFPDLPVDMTRWLGRSFIVPDQIKQGLEQASNWHSWFYADAQTEESARLDE
;
A
#
# COMPACT_ATOMS: atom_id res chain seq x y z
N MET A 1 -70.96 -15.21 -40.03
CA MET A 1 -70.13 -15.67 -38.90
C MET A 1 -68.82 -16.18 -39.45
N SER A 2 -67.75 -15.41 -39.30
CA SER A 2 -66.39 -15.91 -39.06
C SER A 2 -65.55 -14.71 -38.63
N THR A 3 -65.26 -14.67 -37.34
CA THR A 3 -64.54 -13.59 -36.66
C THR A 3 -63.05 -13.74 -36.88
N THR A 4 -62.47 -12.68 -37.44
CA THR A 4 -61.05 -12.34 -37.41
C THR A 4 -60.51 -12.28 -35.99
N ASP A 5 -59.37 -12.92 -35.74
CA ASP A 5 -58.54 -12.63 -34.57
C ASP A 5 -57.07 -12.49 -35.03
N GLN A 6 -56.63 -11.25 -35.19
CA GLN A 6 -55.24 -10.88 -35.45
C GLN A 6 -54.60 -10.53 -34.11
N THR A 7 -53.78 -11.43 -33.59
CA THR A 7 -52.96 -11.22 -32.41
C THR A 7 -51.88 -10.18 -32.69
N CYS A 8 -51.90 -9.11 -31.89
CA CYS A 8 -50.95 -8.00 -31.92
C CYS A 8 -49.69 -8.39 -31.13
N TYR A 9 -48.55 -8.55 -31.81
CA TYR A 9 -47.23 -8.60 -31.15
C TYR A 9 -46.67 -7.18 -31.04
N PRO A 10 -46.12 -6.76 -29.89
CA PRO A 10 -45.51 -5.44 -29.78
C PRO A 10 -44.24 -5.36 -30.64
N ASP A 11 -44.14 -4.25 -31.35
CA ASP A 11 -43.05 -3.88 -32.26
C ASP A 11 -41.74 -3.78 -31.47
N VAL A 12 -40.85 -4.76 -31.67
CA VAL A 12 -39.49 -4.74 -31.11
C VAL A 12 -38.73 -3.65 -31.84
N GLN A 13 -38.66 -2.45 -31.24
CA GLN A 13 -37.86 -1.34 -31.76
C GLN A 13 -36.44 -1.83 -32.05
N ARG A 14 -36.10 -1.96 -33.34
CA ARG A 14 -34.73 -2.27 -33.78
C ARG A 14 -33.84 -1.13 -33.34
N LEU A 15 -32.96 -1.41 -32.37
CA LEU A 15 -31.85 -0.55 -32.02
C LEU A 15 -31.06 -0.22 -33.30
N LYS A 16 -30.93 1.06 -33.62
CA LYS A 16 -30.14 1.51 -34.78
C LYS A 16 -28.68 1.16 -34.53
N PRO A 17 -27.96 0.61 -35.53
CA PRO A 17 -26.55 0.28 -35.38
C PRO A 17 -25.74 1.55 -35.11
N VAL A 18 -24.99 1.57 -34.02
CA VAL A 18 -24.10 2.66 -33.65
C VAL A 18 -22.95 2.70 -34.67
N ARG A 19 -22.90 3.71 -35.55
CA ARG A 19 -21.77 3.94 -36.46
C ARG A 19 -20.64 4.63 -35.70
N LEU A 20 -19.62 3.86 -35.32
CA LEU A 20 -18.36 4.41 -34.82
C LEU A 20 -17.53 4.95 -35.99
N PRO A 21 -16.93 6.15 -35.90
CA PRO A 21 -16.04 6.67 -36.92
C PRO A 21 -14.82 5.74 -37.10
N THR A 22 -14.38 5.55 -38.34
CA THR A 22 -13.34 4.57 -38.75
C THR A 22 -12.04 4.67 -37.95
N VAL A 23 -11.63 5.89 -37.58
CA VAL A 23 -10.46 6.13 -36.73
C VAL A 23 -10.63 5.53 -35.32
N ARG A 24 -11.83 5.66 -34.72
CA ARG A 24 -12.12 5.06 -33.40
C ARG A 24 -12.17 3.54 -33.46
N LEU A 25 -12.63 2.97 -34.57
CA LEU A 25 -12.63 1.52 -34.79
C LEU A 25 -11.20 0.98 -34.94
N GLY A 26 -10.34 1.65 -35.71
CA GLY A 26 -8.93 1.25 -35.85
C GLY A 26 -8.18 1.29 -34.52
N LEU A 27 -8.44 2.30 -33.69
CA LEU A 27 -7.84 2.45 -32.37
C LEU A 27 -8.32 1.37 -31.39
N LEU A 28 -9.61 1.00 -31.45
CA LEU A 28 -10.17 -0.10 -30.67
C LEU A 28 -9.54 -1.46 -31.05
N ILE A 29 -9.37 -1.72 -32.35
CA ILE A 29 -8.75 -2.95 -32.84
C ILE A 29 -7.29 -3.04 -32.37
N LEU A 30 -6.55 -1.93 -32.44
CA LEU A 30 -5.17 -1.86 -31.94
C LEU A 30 -5.10 -2.15 -30.44
N LEU A 31 -5.98 -1.54 -29.64
CA LEU A 31 -6.05 -1.78 -28.19
C LEU A 31 -6.35 -3.24 -27.87
N LEU A 32 -7.33 -3.84 -28.55
CA LEU A 32 -7.68 -5.26 -28.38
C LEU A 32 -6.53 -6.17 -28.79
N GLY A 33 -5.80 -5.84 -29.85
CA GLY A 33 -4.60 -6.57 -30.27
C GLY A 33 -3.48 -6.51 -29.22
N LEU A 34 -3.22 -5.34 -28.63
CA LEU A 34 -2.25 -5.17 -27.55
C LEU A 34 -2.65 -5.94 -26.29
N LEU A 35 -3.92 -5.88 -25.90
CA LEU A 35 -4.45 -6.65 -24.76
C LEU A 35 -4.35 -8.15 -25.02
N GLY A 36 -4.68 -8.62 -26.23
CA GLY A 36 -4.54 -10.02 -26.62
C GLY A 36 -3.08 -10.50 -26.58
N ALA A 37 -2.15 -9.68 -27.06
CA ALA A 37 -0.72 -9.97 -26.99
C ALA A 37 -0.21 -10.03 -25.53
N ASP A 38 -0.61 -9.08 -24.68
CA ASP A 38 -0.24 -9.07 -23.26
C ASP A 38 -0.84 -10.27 -22.51
N MET A 39 -2.08 -10.65 -22.83
CA MET A 39 -2.73 -11.86 -22.31
C MET A 39 -1.94 -13.12 -22.71
N GLY A 40 -1.57 -13.25 -23.99
CA GLY A 40 -0.76 -14.37 -24.48
C GLY A 40 0.61 -14.45 -23.81
N ASN A 41 1.30 -13.32 -23.66
CA ASN A 41 2.59 -13.24 -22.96
C ASN A 41 2.45 -13.55 -21.46
N SER A 42 1.37 -13.08 -20.82
CA SER A 42 1.09 -13.37 -19.40
C SER A 42 0.89 -14.86 -19.17
N LEU A 43 0.07 -15.52 -20.02
CA LEU A 43 -0.12 -16.98 -19.99
C LEU A 43 1.19 -17.73 -20.23
N TYR A 44 1.95 -17.33 -21.25
CA TYR A 44 3.24 -17.96 -21.58
C TYR A 44 4.26 -17.89 -20.44
N ARG A 45 4.29 -16.78 -19.70
CA ARG A 45 5.21 -16.57 -18.57
C ARG A 45 4.63 -16.94 -17.21
N ALA A 46 3.46 -17.58 -17.17
CA ALA A 46 2.72 -17.90 -15.94
C ALA A 46 2.56 -16.69 -14.99
N LYS A 47 2.36 -15.50 -15.56
CA LYS A 47 2.06 -14.26 -14.83
C LYS A 47 0.56 -14.00 -14.77
N PRO A 48 0.08 -13.16 -13.84
CA PRO A 48 -1.32 -12.72 -13.82
C PRO A 48 -1.73 -12.10 -15.17
N LEU A 49 -2.98 -12.31 -15.57
CA LEU A 49 -3.48 -11.81 -16.85
C LEU A 49 -3.32 -10.28 -16.92
N PHE A 50 -2.94 -9.82 -18.11
CA PHE A 50 -2.71 -8.41 -18.43
C PHE A 50 -1.65 -7.72 -17.55
N SER A 51 -0.58 -8.43 -17.18
CA SER A 51 0.45 -7.92 -16.27
C SER A 51 1.10 -6.62 -16.76
N SER A 52 1.47 -6.53 -18.04
CA SER A 52 2.13 -5.32 -18.58
C SER A 52 1.15 -4.16 -18.67
N PHE A 53 -0.07 -4.42 -19.14
CA PHE A 53 -1.13 -3.41 -19.23
C PHE A 53 -1.51 -2.89 -17.84
N PHE A 54 -1.71 -3.77 -16.87
CA PHE A 54 -2.03 -3.41 -15.49
C PHE A 54 -0.91 -2.56 -14.87
N THR A 55 0.35 -2.98 -15.01
CA THR A 55 1.51 -2.21 -14.53
C THR A 55 1.54 -0.81 -15.14
N LEU A 56 1.29 -0.69 -16.45
CA LEU A 56 1.26 0.60 -17.15
C LEU A 56 0.17 1.51 -16.58
N VAL A 57 -1.04 0.98 -16.40
CA VAL A 57 -2.18 1.72 -15.83
C VAL A 57 -1.89 2.14 -14.40
N THR A 58 -1.51 1.22 -13.52
CA THR A 58 -1.26 1.48 -12.10
C THR A 58 -0.09 2.44 -11.90
N ARG A 59 1.02 2.26 -12.63
CA ARG A 59 2.16 3.18 -12.56
C ARG A 59 1.82 4.57 -13.07
N SER A 60 1.04 4.68 -14.15
CA SER A 60 0.61 5.98 -14.67
C SER A 60 -0.33 6.67 -13.68
N TYR A 61 -1.28 5.93 -13.11
CA TYR A 61 -2.19 6.43 -12.07
C TYR A 61 -1.42 6.91 -10.83
N ALA A 62 -0.54 6.09 -10.27
CA ALA A 62 0.22 6.41 -9.07
C ALA A 62 1.14 7.64 -9.26
N ASN A 63 1.80 7.77 -10.42
CA ASN A 63 2.67 8.91 -10.70
C ASN A 63 1.91 10.19 -11.05
N SER A 64 0.74 10.09 -11.67
CA SER A 64 -0.04 11.25 -12.10
C SER A 64 -0.92 11.81 -10.97
N ILE A 65 -1.54 10.93 -10.17
CA ILE A 65 -2.54 11.29 -9.18
C ILE A 65 -1.96 11.23 -7.76
N GLY A 66 -0.81 10.60 -7.53
CA GLY A 66 -0.17 10.53 -6.21
C GLY A 66 0.32 11.87 -5.64
N LEU A 67 0.27 12.96 -6.40
CA LEU A 67 0.51 14.32 -5.93
C LEU A 67 -0.78 15.04 -5.51
N ILE A 68 -1.94 14.42 -5.73
CA ILE A 68 -3.24 14.99 -5.41
C ILE A 68 -3.64 14.49 -4.02
N GLU A 69 -3.47 15.37 -3.04
CA GLU A 69 -4.06 15.28 -1.71
C GLU A 69 -5.31 16.16 -1.71
N THR A 70 -6.49 15.61 -1.44
CA THR A 70 -7.73 16.42 -1.42
C THR A 70 -7.79 17.34 -0.21
N ARG A 71 -7.17 16.91 0.89
CA ARG A 71 -6.94 17.69 2.12
C ARG A 71 -5.69 17.18 2.84
N LYS A 72 -5.31 17.86 3.93
CA LYS A 72 -4.33 17.34 4.90
C LYS A 72 -4.99 16.37 5.87
N GLY A 73 -4.20 15.42 6.37
CA GLY A 73 -4.60 14.45 7.38
C GLY A 73 -4.87 15.12 8.72
N HIS A 74 -5.82 14.59 9.49
CA HIS A 74 -6.21 15.19 10.76
C HIS A 74 -5.06 15.25 11.76
N LEU A 75 -4.22 14.21 11.87
CA LEU A 75 -3.10 14.16 12.81
C LEU A 75 -2.07 15.27 12.58
N SER A 76 -1.90 15.72 11.33
CA SER A 76 -0.95 16.78 10.99
C SER A 76 -1.32 18.15 11.56
N ASN A 77 -2.57 18.33 12.02
CA ASN A 77 -3.03 19.55 12.65
C ASN A 77 -2.84 19.56 14.18
N HIS A 78 -2.34 18.47 14.76
CA HIS A 78 -2.20 18.26 16.21
C HIS A 78 -0.73 18.08 16.60
N PRO A 79 0.07 19.16 16.69
CA PRO A 79 1.50 19.07 17.01
C PRO A 79 1.77 18.37 18.35
N GLU A 80 0.88 18.52 19.33
CA GLU A 80 0.94 17.82 20.61
C GLU A 80 0.81 16.30 20.48
N LEU A 81 -0.04 15.83 19.58
CA LEU A 81 -0.21 14.40 19.30
C LEU A 81 1.00 13.87 18.53
N VAL A 82 1.49 14.63 17.54
CA VAL A 82 2.73 14.30 16.81
C VAL A 82 3.90 14.14 17.78
N GLN A 83 4.05 15.06 18.74
CA GLN A 83 5.09 14.97 19.76
C GLN A 83 4.89 13.75 20.66
N THR A 84 3.66 13.52 21.13
CA THR A 84 3.32 12.35 21.97
C THR A 84 3.63 11.03 21.28
N VAL A 85 3.29 10.92 19.99
CA VAL A 85 3.62 9.76 19.17
C VAL A 85 5.13 9.64 19.06
N THR A 86 5.83 10.71 18.68
CA THR A 86 7.29 10.73 18.50
C THR A 86 8.03 10.27 19.75
N ASP A 87 7.67 10.80 20.91
CA ASP A 87 8.29 10.47 22.20
C ASP A 87 8.00 9.02 22.64
N GLY A 88 6.87 8.48 22.17
CA GLY A 88 6.44 7.12 22.47
C GLY A 88 7.08 6.05 21.59
N LEU A 89 7.59 6.41 20.41
CA LEU A 89 8.12 5.47 19.40
C LEU A 89 9.46 4.84 19.82
N LYS A 90 9.67 3.59 19.42
CA LYS A 90 10.91 2.84 19.65
C LYS A 90 11.33 2.08 18.39
N PRO A 91 12.65 1.82 18.21
CA PRO A 91 13.14 1.08 17.06
C PRO A 91 12.35 -0.21 16.79
N PHE A 92 12.03 -0.42 15.51
CA PHE A 92 11.25 -1.53 14.96
C PHE A 92 9.75 -1.53 15.28
N ASP A 93 9.20 -0.43 15.81
CA ASP A 93 7.75 -0.27 15.81
C ASP A 93 7.21 -0.30 14.36
N ILE A 94 6.10 -1.02 14.17
CA ILE A 94 5.37 -1.08 12.90
C ILE A 94 4.23 -0.05 12.98
N LEU A 95 4.20 0.86 12.01
CA LEU A 95 3.28 1.99 11.96
C LEU A 95 2.28 1.75 10.83
N LEU A 96 0.99 1.62 11.13
CA LEU A 96 -0.05 1.61 10.11
C LEU A 96 -0.85 2.91 10.17
N ILE A 97 -1.16 3.46 9.00
CA ILE A 97 -1.89 4.74 8.90
C ILE A 97 -3.13 4.65 8.00
N ALA A 98 -4.17 5.39 8.38
CA ALA A 98 -5.33 5.64 7.53
C ALA A 98 -5.18 7.03 6.88
N ALA A 99 -5.06 7.07 5.55
CA ALA A 99 -4.96 8.32 4.79
C ALA A 99 -5.83 8.26 3.51
N PRO A 100 -7.16 8.07 3.63
CA PRO A 100 -8.07 7.85 2.49
C PRO A 100 -8.13 9.04 1.52
N PHE A 101 -7.71 10.23 1.97
CA PHE A 101 -7.64 11.45 1.16
C PHE A 101 -6.46 11.50 0.18
N LYS A 102 -5.50 10.57 0.29
CA LYS A 102 -4.43 10.40 -0.70
C LYS A 102 -4.96 9.57 -1.85
N ALA A 103 -4.81 10.04 -3.09
CA ALA A 103 -5.35 9.31 -4.25
C ALA A 103 -4.78 7.89 -4.40
N THR A 104 -3.55 7.63 -3.95
CA THR A 104 -2.96 6.29 -3.93
C THR A 104 -3.65 5.34 -2.96
N ALA A 105 -4.35 5.86 -1.95
CA ALA A 105 -5.10 5.09 -0.97
C ALA A 105 -6.53 4.74 -1.44
N MET A 106 -7.12 5.51 -2.36
CA MET A 106 -8.50 5.32 -2.82
C MET A 106 -8.74 3.95 -3.49
N THR A 107 -7.67 3.28 -3.94
CA THR A 107 -7.73 1.97 -4.59
C THR A 107 -7.21 0.85 -3.70
N THR A 108 -6.73 1.15 -2.49
CA THR A 108 -6.28 0.15 -1.52
C THR A 108 -7.48 -0.33 -0.72
N PRO A 109 -7.86 -1.62 -0.81
CA PRO A 109 -8.94 -2.16 0.01
C PRO A 109 -8.53 -2.18 1.49
N GLY A 110 -9.48 -1.87 2.37
CA GLY A 110 -9.27 -1.86 3.82
C GLY A 110 -9.36 -0.46 4.43
N HIS A 111 -9.24 -0.40 5.76
CA HIS A 111 -9.24 0.87 6.50
C HIS A 111 -7.84 1.50 6.51
N TYR A 112 -6.82 0.67 6.73
CA TYR A 112 -5.44 1.11 6.75
C TYR A 112 -4.87 1.12 5.34
N THR A 113 -4.21 2.23 5.00
CA THR A 113 -3.84 2.55 3.62
C THR A 113 -2.35 2.38 3.35
N HIS A 114 -1.53 2.34 4.41
CA HIS A 114 -0.09 2.21 4.31
C HIS A 114 0.49 1.64 5.61
N VAL A 115 1.67 1.02 5.50
CA VAL A 115 2.45 0.53 6.63
C VAL A 115 3.92 0.90 6.48
N ALA A 116 4.57 1.23 7.59
CA ALA A 116 5.98 1.58 7.65
C ALA A 116 6.63 1.06 8.94
N ILE A 117 7.95 1.20 9.04
CA ILE A 117 8.72 0.77 10.21
C ILE A 117 9.50 1.96 10.75
N TRP A 118 9.43 2.19 12.05
CA TRP A 118 10.22 3.20 12.74
C TRP A 118 11.61 2.65 13.06
N LEU A 119 12.65 3.40 12.69
CA LEU A 119 14.04 3.07 13.01
C LEU A 119 14.60 3.83 14.20
N GLY A 120 13.81 4.53 14.99
CA GLY A 120 14.34 5.30 16.11
C GLY A 120 14.95 6.64 15.69
N ASP A 121 15.63 7.26 16.63
CA ASP A 121 16.39 8.48 16.42
C ASP A 121 17.91 8.22 16.40
N GLY A 122 18.71 9.27 16.28
CA GLY A 122 20.16 9.15 16.23
C GLY A 122 20.78 8.54 17.50
N THR A 123 20.09 8.62 18.64
CA THR A 123 20.58 8.17 19.95
C THR A 123 20.38 6.69 20.20
N ASP A 124 19.32 6.10 19.64
CA ASP A 124 18.95 4.68 19.80
C ASP A 124 20.07 3.69 19.39
N TRP A 125 20.96 4.11 18.49
CA TRP A 125 21.96 3.24 17.87
C TRP A 125 23.39 3.42 18.39
N HIS A 126 23.66 4.49 19.15
CA HIS A 126 25.00 4.77 19.66
C HIS A 126 25.50 3.71 20.65
N GLN A 127 24.63 3.19 21.51
CA GLN A 127 25.01 2.19 22.52
C GLN A 127 25.46 0.86 21.92
N ARG A 128 25.07 0.57 20.67
CA ARG A 128 25.42 -0.68 19.97
C ARG A 128 26.65 -0.54 19.06
N GLN A 129 27.26 0.66 18.98
CA GLN A 129 28.35 0.97 18.03
C GLN A 129 27.99 0.70 16.56
N TRP A 130 26.68 0.70 16.23
CA TRP A 130 26.20 0.43 14.89
C TRP A 130 26.47 1.58 13.93
N ASP A 131 26.63 2.78 14.45
CA ASP A 131 26.99 3.98 13.70
C ASP A 131 28.41 3.93 13.12
N GLU A 132 29.29 3.11 13.70
CA GLU A 132 30.62 2.83 13.17
C GLU A 132 30.60 1.72 12.11
N ASN A 133 29.56 0.88 12.07
CA ASN A 133 29.44 -0.20 11.11
C ASN A 133 29.18 0.35 9.69
N PRO A 134 30.10 0.15 8.72
CA PRO A 134 29.94 0.66 7.36
C PRO A 134 28.66 0.16 6.67
N ARG A 135 28.17 -1.03 7.06
CA ARG A 135 26.93 -1.62 6.53
C ARG A 135 25.70 -0.76 6.87
N TYR A 136 25.68 -0.17 8.05
CA TYR A 136 24.52 0.56 8.58
C TYR A 136 24.63 2.08 8.43
N LYS A 137 25.85 2.58 8.19
CA LYS A 137 26.18 4.00 8.13
C LYS A 137 25.23 4.84 7.27
N LYS A 138 24.85 4.37 6.08
CA LYS A 138 23.93 5.11 5.19
C LYS A 138 22.55 5.29 5.82
N LEU A 139 22.05 4.25 6.48
CA LEU A 139 20.74 4.24 7.12
C LEU A 139 20.74 5.11 8.38
N LEU A 140 21.77 4.97 9.20
CA LEU A 140 21.92 5.74 10.43
C LEU A 140 22.21 7.22 10.19
N ASN A 141 22.89 7.56 9.09
CA ASN A 141 22.97 8.95 8.64
C ASN A 141 21.58 9.50 8.26
N ALA A 142 20.74 8.69 7.59
CA ALA A 142 19.38 9.12 7.29
C ALA A 142 18.53 9.35 8.55
N VAL A 143 18.65 8.46 9.55
CA VAL A 143 18.02 8.62 10.87
C VAL A 143 18.47 9.93 11.53
N ARG A 144 19.77 10.25 11.50
CA ARG A 144 20.32 11.52 12.02
C ARG A 144 19.79 12.76 11.28
N ASP A 145 19.48 12.63 9.99
CA ASP A 145 18.87 13.69 9.19
C ASP A 145 17.34 13.80 9.39
N GLY A 146 16.76 13.12 10.40
CA GLY A 146 15.32 13.11 10.67
C GLY A 146 14.50 12.21 9.74
N ARG A 147 15.16 11.34 8.97
CA ARG A 147 14.51 10.36 8.09
C ARG A 147 14.58 8.98 8.73
N SER A 148 13.66 8.72 9.64
CA SER A 148 13.62 7.52 10.49
C SER A 148 12.54 6.51 10.11
N VAL A 149 11.74 6.78 9.08
CA VAL A 149 10.66 5.89 8.63
C VAL A 149 11.15 5.06 7.45
N VAL A 150 11.25 3.74 7.61
CA VAL A 150 11.48 2.80 6.51
C VAL A 150 10.14 2.45 5.88
N GLN A 151 10.01 2.69 4.57
CA GLN A 151 8.76 2.43 3.87
C GLN A 151 9.00 2.07 2.40
N SER A 152 8.05 1.36 1.81
CA SER A 152 7.95 1.22 0.36
C SER A 152 6.75 2.03 -0.13
N ASP A 153 7.00 3.03 -0.97
CA ASP A 153 5.96 3.82 -1.62
C ASP A 153 6.20 3.87 -3.13
N ARG A 154 5.50 4.73 -3.88
CA ARG A 154 5.68 4.85 -5.34
C ARG A 154 7.14 5.09 -5.79
N PHE A 155 8.01 5.59 -4.91
CA PHE A 155 9.43 5.81 -5.19
C PHE A 155 10.32 4.60 -4.83
N GLY A 156 9.73 3.51 -4.35
CA GLY A 156 10.41 2.29 -3.90
C GLY A 156 10.70 2.30 -2.41
N VAL A 157 11.58 1.39 -1.98
CA VAL A 157 11.99 1.24 -0.58
C VAL A 157 12.98 2.34 -0.20
N ARG A 158 12.57 3.23 0.70
CA ARG A 158 13.33 4.43 1.09
C ARG A 158 13.15 4.77 2.56
N MET A 159 13.98 5.73 3.00
CA MET A 159 13.82 6.43 4.27
C MET A 159 12.95 7.68 4.06
N GLY A 160 11.98 7.91 4.93
CA GLY A 160 11.14 9.09 4.99
C GLY A 160 11.12 9.69 6.40
N SER A 161 10.46 10.84 6.55
CA SER A 161 10.26 11.49 7.84
C SER A 161 8.97 11.01 8.51
N LEU A 162 8.89 11.17 9.84
CA LEU A 162 7.65 10.90 10.56
C LEU A 162 6.53 11.85 10.14
N ASP A 163 6.83 13.14 9.92
CA ASP A 163 5.87 14.14 9.44
C ASP A 163 5.21 13.75 8.10
N GLU A 164 5.98 13.11 7.20
CA GLU A 164 5.43 12.64 5.92
C GLU A 164 4.41 11.53 6.14
N LEU A 165 4.69 10.62 7.07
CA LEU A 165 3.83 9.52 7.45
C LEU A 165 2.58 10.01 8.20
N LEU A 166 2.74 10.94 9.14
CA LEU A 166 1.67 11.49 9.99
C LEU A 166 0.77 12.50 9.27
N ASN A 167 1.02 12.82 8.00
CA ASN A 167 -0.04 13.33 7.13
C ASN A 167 -1.06 12.21 6.84
N ALA A 168 -1.83 11.86 7.86
CA ALA A 168 -2.82 10.80 7.97
C ALA A 168 -3.93 11.21 8.95
N ASP A 169 -5.03 10.47 8.94
CA ASP A 169 -6.16 10.68 9.85
C ASP A 169 -6.03 9.88 11.13
N GLU A 170 -5.41 8.70 11.03
CA GLU A 170 -5.23 7.78 12.14
C GLU A 170 -3.89 7.07 12.02
N ILE A 171 -3.34 6.69 13.17
CA ILE A 171 -2.16 5.83 13.27
C ILE A 171 -2.38 4.78 14.35
N ILE A 172 -2.01 3.54 14.03
CA ILE A 172 -1.82 2.48 15.01
C ILE A 172 -0.35 2.06 15.00
N ILE A 173 0.22 1.95 16.19
CA ILE A 173 1.62 1.63 16.41
C ILE A 173 1.65 0.25 17.03
N PHE A 174 2.39 -0.69 16.43
CA PHE A 174 2.63 -2.02 16.98
C PHE A 174 4.07 -2.17 17.42
N ARG A 175 4.28 -2.66 18.63
CA ARG A 175 5.61 -2.95 19.18
C ARG A 175 5.68 -4.39 19.62
N SER A 176 6.81 -5.05 19.32
CA SER A 176 7.07 -6.37 19.87
C SER A 176 7.80 -6.29 21.21
N ASP A 177 7.36 -7.10 22.17
CA ASP A 177 8.08 -7.33 23.43
C ASP A 177 9.33 -8.20 23.27
N ASN A 178 9.48 -8.83 22.10
CA ASN A 178 10.47 -9.88 21.88
C ASN A 178 11.38 -9.59 20.68
N LEU A 179 11.98 -8.39 20.63
CA LEU A 179 12.97 -8.02 19.62
C LEU A 179 14.39 -8.48 20.02
N GLN A 180 14.59 -9.79 20.12
CA GLN A 180 15.89 -10.37 20.54
C GLN A 180 16.92 -10.40 19.40
N LYS A 181 16.50 -10.18 18.15
CA LYS A 181 17.33 -10.29 16.94
C LYS A 181 17.37 -8.98 16.16
N THR A 182 17.70 -7.87 16.83
CA THR A 182 17.73 -6.55 16.18
C THR A 182 18.65 -6.51 14.97
N ASP A 183 19.82 -7.16 15.01
CA ASP A 183 20.73 -7.26 13.84
C ASP A 183 20.05 -7.93 12.64
N PHE A 184 19.30 -9.01 12.87
CA PHE A 184 18.59 -9.73 11.82
C PHE A 184 17.54 -8.86 11.11
N TYR A 185 16.76 -8.10 11.88
CA TYR A 185 15.76 -7.19 11.31
C TYR A 185 16.41 -6.02 10.57
N PHE A 186 17.48 -5.46 11.13
CA PHE A 186 18.19 -4.35 10.51
C PHE A 186 18.90 -4.76 9.21
N ASP A 187 19.50 -5.95 9.18
CA ASP A 187 20.09 -6.53 7.98
C ASP A 187 19.08 -6.65 6.84
N ARG A 188 17.88 -7.16 7.16
CA ARG A 188 16.78 -7.23 6.19
C ARG A 188 16.31 -5.87 5.72
N ILE A 189 16.30 -4.86 6.59
CA ILE A 189 16.03 -3.48 6.16
C ILE A 189 17.07 -3.05 5.12
N VAL A 190 18.37 -3.20 5.43
CA VAL A 190 19.48 -2.83 4.53
C VAL A 190 19.38 -3.56 3.19
N GLU A 191 19.06 -4.85 3.19
CA GLU A 191 18.90 -5.68 1.99
C GLU A 191 17.73 -5.24 1.09
N ASN A 192 16.71 -4.63 1.67
CA ASN A 192 15.54 -4.15 0.93
C ASN A 192 15.68 -2.71 0.43
N MET A 193 16.58 -1.91 1.00
CA MET A 193 16.75 -0.50 0.63
C MET A 193 17.02 -0.32 -0.87
N GLY A 194 16.26 0.56 -1.51
CA GLY A 194 16.41 0.91 -2.93
C GLY A 194 15.72 -0.04 -3.90
N LYS A 195 15.05 -1.10 -3.44
CA LYS A 195 14.16 -1.90 -4.28
C LYS A 195 13.03 -1.04 -4.85
N ALA A 196 12.60 -1.34 -6.06
CA ALA A 196 11.55 -0.59 -6.73
C ALA A 196 10.17 -0.92 -6.13
N TYR A 197 9.17 -0.10 -6.42
CA TYR A 197 7.78 -0.40 -6.04
C TYR A 197 7.19 -1.47 -6.97
N ASP A 198 6.47 -2.45 -6.43
CA ASP A 198 5.69 -3.40 -7.24
C ASP A 198 4.36 -2.78 -7.68
N TYR A 199 4.33 -2.28 -8.92
CA TYR A 199 3.10 -1.75 -9.53
C TYR A 199 2.16 -2.83 -10.05
N ASN A 200 2.60 -4.10 -10.16
CA ASN A 200 1.76 -5.20 -10.61
C ASN A 200 1.04 -5.92 -9.46
N LEU A 201 1.50 -5.70 -8.22
CA LEU A 201 0.92 -6.24 -6.97
C LEU A 201 0.80 -7.77 -7.02
N ASP A 202 1.82 -8.43 -7.58
CA ASP A 202 1.77 -9.87 -7.81
C ASP A 202 2.58 -10.69 -6.81
N GLY A 203 3.46 -10.04 -6.03
CA GLY A 203 4.31 -10.68 -5.03
C GLY A 203 5.30 -11.69 -5.60
N LEU A 204 5.50 -11.71 -6.93
CA LEU A 204 6.36 -12.68 -7.61
C LEU A 204 7.82 -12.20 -7.69
N ASN A 205 8.05 -10.89 -7.70
CA ASN A 205 9.38 -10.31 -7.88
C ASN A 205 9.93 -9.72 -6.58
N GLN A 206 10.84 -10.42 -5.92
CA GLN A 206 11.46 -9.96 -4.67
C GLN A 206 12.35 -8.70 -4.80
N GLN A 207 12.57 -8.18 -6.01
CA GLN A 207 13.25 -6.90 -6.26
C GLN A 207 12.30 -5.70 -6.34
N GLN A 208 11.00 -5.96 -6.27
CA GLN A 208 9.94 -4.97 -6.27
C GLN A 208 9.03 -5.24 -5.09
N LEU A 209 8.77 -4.25 -4.25
CA LEU A 209 8.01 -4.47 -3.01
C LEU A 209 6.95 -3.39 -2.82
N ILE A 210 5.78 -3.80 -2.35
CA ILE A 210 4.85 -2.88 -1.68
C ILE A 210 5.16 -2.76 -0.19
N CYS A 211 4.48 -1.84 0.49
CA CYS A 211 4.72 -1.54 1.91
C CYS A 211 4.52 -2.75 2.82
N THR A 212 3.49 -3.56 2.57
CA THR A 212 3.19 -4.77 3.34
C THR A 212 4.20 -5.89 3.10
N GLU A 213 4.63 -6.09 1.85
CA GLU A 213 5.69 -7.06 1.52
C GLU A 213 7.03 -6.68 2.14
N LEU A 214 7.35 -5.38 2.21
CA LEU A 214 8.52 -4.90 2.92
C LEU A 214 8.47 -5.32 4.40
N VAL A 215 7.34 -5.08 5.08
CA VAL A 215 7.14 -5.47 6.49
C VAL A 215 7.24 -6.98 6.68
N SER A 216 6.51 -7.77 5.88
CA SER A 216 6.57 -9.24 5.93
C SER A 216 7.97 -9.78 5.61
N SER A 217 8.72 -9.08 4.74
CA SER A 217 10.11 -9.46 4.46
C SER A 217 11.04 -9.16 5.64
N ILE A 218 10.76 -8.16 6.48
CA ILE A 218 11.59 -7.84 7.64
C ILE A 218 11.20 -8.73 8.82
N PHE A 219 9.90 -8.94 9.02
CA PHE A 219 9.34 -9.75 10.10
C PHE A 219 8.67 -11.02 9.53
N PRO A 220 9.46 -12.04 9.14
CA PRO A 220 8.94 -13.23 8.46
C PRO A 220 8.05 -14.12 9.33
N ASP A 221 8.08 -13.92 10.66
CA ASP A 221 7.31 -14.71 11.62
C ASP A 221 5.88 -14.17 11.82
N LEU A 222 5.51 -13.07 11.17
CA LEU A 222 4.15 -12.53 11.27
C LEU A 222 3.15 -13.45 10.55
N PRO A 223 2.07 -13.88 11.22
CA PRO A 223 1.04 -14.73 10.62
C PRO A 223 0.11 -13.89 9.74
N VAL A 224 0.50 -13.64 8.50
CA VAL A 224 -0.23 -12.75 7.58
C VAL A 224 -0.83 -13.54 6.43
N ASP A 225 -2.13 -13.40 6.24
CA ASP A 225 -2.85 -13.97 5.10
C ASP A 225 -2.70 -13.09 3.85
N MET A 226 -2.62 -13.71 2.67
CA MET A 226 -2.58 -13.00 1.40
C MET A 226 -3.99 -12.81 0.82
N THR A 227 -4.27 -11.62 0.31
CA THR A 227 -5.43 -11.36 -0.54
C THR A 227 -5.17 -11.85 -1.95
N ARG A 228 -6.18 -12.49 -2.58
CA ARG A 228 -6.12 -12.89 -4.00
C ARG A 228 -7.18 -12.19 -4.82
N TRP A 229 -6.76 -11.49 -5.87
CA TRP A 229 -7.67 -10.81 -6.78
C TRP A 229 -7.16 -10.84 -8.23
N LEU A 230 -7.99 -11.30 -9.17
CA LEU A 230 -7.66 -11.41 -10.60
C LEU A 230 -6.29 -12.07 -10.88
N GLY A 231 -5.99 -13.15 -10.15
CA GLY A 231 -4.72 -13.90 -10.29
C GLY A 231 -3.50 -13.23 -9.67
N ARG A 232 -3.66 -12.10 -8.99
CA ARG A 232 -2.62 -11.42 -8.19
C ARG A 232 -2.77 -11.80 -6.73
N SER A 233 -1.65 -11.95 -6.04
CA SER A 233 -1.61 -12.19 -4.59
C SER A 233 -0.83 -11.06 -3.95
N PHE A 234 -1.47 -10.32 -3.05
CA PHE A 234 -0.85 -9.21 -2.33
C PHE A 234 -1.40 -9.13 -0.92
N ILE A 235 -0.69 -8.43 -0.05
CA ILE A 235 -1.09 -8.22 1.35
C ILE A 235 -1.61 -6.80 1.47
N VAL A 236 -2.82 -6.61 2.01
CA VAL A 236 -3.32 -5.27 2.37
C VAL A 236 -2.91 -4.90 3.81
N PRO A 237 -2.77 -3.62 4.16
CA PRO A 237 -2.32 -3.23 5.50
C PRO A 237 -3.17 -3.80 6.64
N ASP A 238 -4.50 -3.91 6.46
CA ASP A 238 -5.39 -4.53 7.44
C ASP A 238 -5.03 -6.01 7.74
N GLN A 239 -4.45 -6.75 6.80
CA GLN A 239 -3.97 -8.12 7.03
C GLN A 239 -2.70 -8.13 7.89
N ILE A 240 -1.82 -7.13 7.73
CA ILE A 240 -0.67 -6.94 8.63
C ILE A 240 -1.17 -6.66 10.04
N LYS A 241 -2.14 -5.76 10.19
CA LYS A 241 -2.78 -5.46 11.49
C LYS A 241 -3.34 -6.74 12.12
N GLN A 242 -4.14 -7.50 11.38
CA GLN A 242 -4.74 -8.73 11.87
C GLN A 242 -3.68 -9.74 12.33
N GLY A 243 -2.61 -9.93 11.54
CA GLY A 243 -1.51 -10.82 11.91
C GLY A 243 -0.77 -10.38 13.16
N LEU A 244 -0.58 -9.06 13.35
CA LEU A 244 0.03 -8.50 14.55
C LEU A 244 -0.86 -8.68 15.79
N GLU A 245 -2.18 -8.48 15.67
CA GLU A 245 -3.14 -8.68 16.77
C GLU A 245 -3.28 -10.14 17.19
N GLN A 246 -3.06 -11.08 16.27
CA GLN A 246 -3.06 -12.51 16.56
C GLN A 246 -1.75 -12.98 17.22
N ALA A 247 -0.65 -12.23 17.03
CA ALA A 247 0.64 -12.57 17.58
C ALA A 247 0.72 -12.15 19.06
N SER A 248 1.00 -13.10 19.95
CA SER A 248 0.95 -12.89 21.41
C SER A 248 2.03 -11.95 21.97
N ASN A 249 3.01 -11.57 21.15
CA ASN A 249 4.18 -10.79 21.54
C ASN A 249 4.18 -9.37 20.95
N TRP A 250 3.03 -8.87 20.50
CA TRP A 250 2.86 -7.52 19.96
C TRP A 250 1.78 -6.75 20.72
N HIS A 251 2.06 -5.48 20.99
CA HIS A 251 1.13 -4.54 21.64
C HIS A 251 0.88 -3.35 20.76
N SER A 252 -0.32 -2.78 20.86
CA SER A 252 -0.73 -1.65 20.05
C SER A 252 -1.09 -0.40 20.87
N TRP A 253 -0.79 0.76 20.28
CA TRP A 253 -1.30 2.07 20.71
C TRP A 253 -1.96 2.72 19.50
N PHE A 254 -3.11 3.34 19.73
CA PHE A 254 -3.90 3.99 18.69
C PHE A 254 -4.00 5.48 18.97
N TYR A 255 -3.88 6.27 17.91
CA TYR A 255 -4.05 7.72 17.95
C TYR A 255 -4.90 8.15 16.75
N ALA A 256 -5.98 8.87 17.02
CA ALA A 256 -6.85 9.51 16.05
C ALA A 256 -7.22 10.92 16.52
N ASP A 257 -7.75 11.74 15.62
CA ASP A 257 -8.43 12.98 16.01
C ASP A 257 -9.68 12.66 16.84
N ALA A 258 -9.94 13.46 17.89
CA ALA A 258 -11.06 13.27 18.82
C ALA A 258 -12.43 13.32 18.11
N GLN A 259 -12.53 13.99 16.95
CA GLN A 259 -13.75 13.96 16.14
C GLN A 259 -14.00 12.61 15.44
N THR A 260 -12.94 11.84 15.18
CA THR A 260 -13.04 10.52 14.53
C THR A 260 -13.51 9.46 15.52
N GLU A 261 -13.06 9.53 16.79
CA GLU A 261 -13.49 8.62 17.87
C GLU A 261 -15.00 8.70 18.17
N GLU A 262 -15.60 9.88 18.01
CA GLU A 262 -17.04 10.08 18.22
C GLU A 262 -17.88 9.49 17.08
N SER A 263 -17.39 9.51 15.82
CA SER A 263 -18.07 8.84 14.71
C SER A 263 -18.00 7.31 14.79
N ALA A 264 -16.87 6.76 15.23
CA ALA A 264 -16.69 5.31 15.38
C ALA A 264 -17.57 4.71 16.49
N ARG A 265 -17.89 5.47 17.54
CA ARG A 265 -18.84 5.04 18.60
C ARG A 265 -20.32 5.14 18.19
N LEU A 266 -20.64 5.84 17.11
CA LEU A 266 -22.03 5.99 16.65
C LEU A 266 -22.42 4.91 15.62
N ASP A 267 -21.45 4.14 15.13
CA ASP A 267 -21.63 3.06 14.15
C ASP A 267 -21.51 1.64 14.77
N GLU A 268 -21.35 1.53 16.11
CA GLU A 268 -21.50 0.29 16.91
C GLU A 268 -22.88 0.21 17.60
#